data_AF-A0A382R935-F1
#
_entry.id   AF-A0A382R935-F1
#
_cell.length_a   1.000
_cell.length_b   1.000
_cell.length_c   1.000
_cell.angle_alpha   90.00
_cell.angle_beta   90.00
_cell.angle_gamma   90.00
#
_symmetry.space_group_name_H-M   'P 1'
#
loop_
_entity.id
_entity.type
_entity.pdbx_description
1 polymer ?
#
loop_
_entity_poly.entity_id
_entity_poly.type
_entity_poly.pdbx_seq_one_letter_code
_entity_poly.pdbx_strand_id
1 'polypeptide(L)'
;MPEPEKKFTAPLDPRVFDSEEFQQNPFPIYRHLRDAHPVYHDRFHNRWIISRYRDVDHCFRDNDSFDRAMYQPDGPYQFGKDHVFGPNILEYGNSGEHRRLRNIVAGQFVG
;
A
#
# COMPACT_ATOMS: atom_id res chain seq x y z
N MET A 1 -27.11 -7.04 -22.69
CA MET A 1 -27.45 -5.99 -21.71
C MET A 1 -26.38 -6.01 -20.63
N PRO A 2 -25.76 -4.89 -20.24
CA PRO A 2 -24.93 -4.88 -19.04
C PRO A 2 -25.82 -5.19 -17.84
N GLU A 3 -25.38 -6.09 -16.96
CA GLU A 3 -26.07 -6.43 -15.72
C GLU A 3 -26.27 -5.17 -14.85
N PRO A 4 -27.36 -5.08 -14.07
CA PRO A 4 -27.61 -3.94 -13.20
C PRO A 4 -26.44 -3.78 -12.21
N GLU A 5 -25.92 -2.55 -12.09
CA GLU A 5 -24.86 -2.20 -11.14
C GLU A 5 -25.27 -2.59 -9.70
N LYS A 6 -24.68 -3.66 -9.17
CA LYS A 6 -24.78 -3.99 -7.74
C LYS A 6 -24.08 -2.89 -6.96
N LYS A 7 -24.88 -2.02 -6.31
CA LYS A 7 -24.37 -1.11 -5.29
C LYS A 7 -24.05 -1.93 -4.04
N PHE A 8 -22.77 -2.09 -3.78
CA PHE A 8 -22.30 -2.74 -2.58
C PHE A 8 -22.48 -1.78 -1.39
N THR A 9 -23.22 -2.21 -0.38
CA THR A 9 -23.46 -1.44 0.86
C THR A 9 -23.16 -2.26 2.11
N ALA A 10 -23.01 -3.57 1.97
CA ALA A 10 -22.75 -4.48 3.08
C ALA A 10 -21.30 -4.37 3.59
N PRO A 11 -21.06 -4.65 4.88
CA PRO A 11 -19.71 -4.82 5.43
C PRO A 11 -18.98 -5.95 4.69
N LEU A 12 -17.71 -5.71 4.35
CA LEU A 12 -16.82 -6.71 3.76
C LEU A 12 -16.19 -7.56 4.86
N ASP A 13 -16.24 -8.89 4.75
CA ASP A 13 -15.48 -9.79 5.64
C ASP A 13 -14.00 -9.77 5.22
N PRO A 14 -13.06 -9.43 6.11
CA PRO A 14 -11.65 -9.31 5.77
C PRO A 14 -11.00 -10.63 5.33
N ARG A 15 -11.57 -11.79 5.67
CA ARG A 15 -11.06 -13.11 5.25
C ARG A 15 -11.15 -13.32 3.74
N VAL A 16 -11.92 -12.49 3.03
CA VAL A 16 -11.96 -12.51 1.56
C VAL A 16 -10.59 -12.26 0.93
N PHE A 17 -9.70 -11.52 1.60
CA PHE A 17 -8.38 -11.20 1.07
C PHE A 17 -7.43 -12.40 1.03
N ASP A 18 -7.77 -13.48 1.75
CA ASP A 18 -6.97 -14.71 1.81
C ASP A 18 -7.50 -15.79 0.86
N SER A 19 -8.64 -15.55 0.22
CA SER A 19 -9.33 -16.56 -0.60
C SER A 19 -8.66 -16.73 -1.96
N GLU A 20 -8.76 -17.94 -2.53
CA GLU A 20 -8.25 -18.23 -3.86
C GLU A 20 -9.00 -17.41 -4.93
N GLU A 21 -10.30 -17.21 -4.75
CA GLU A 21 -11.12 -16.40 -5.66
C GLU A 21 -10.65 -14.95 -5.72
N PHE A 22 -10.23 -14.38 -4.58
CA PHE A 22 -9.65 -13.04 -4.56
C PHE A 22 -8.30 -13.00 -5.27
N GLN A 23 -7.45 -14.01 -5.08
CA GLN A 23 -6.16 -14.11 -5.78
C GLN A 23 -6.34 -14.23 -7.30
N GLN A 24 -7.34 -14.98 -7.76
CA GLN A 24 -7.65 -15.15 -9.17
C GLN A 24 -8.33 -13.92 -9.79
N ASN A 25 -9.23 -13.28 -9.05
CA ASN A 25 -9.98 -12.12 -9.53
C ASN A 25 -10.28 -11.11 -8.41
N PRO A 26 -9.36 -10.16 -8.14
CA PRO A 26 -9.53 -9.20 -7.06
C PRO A 26 -10.44 -8.00 -7.42
N PHE A 27 -10.73 -7.81 -8.71
CA PHE A 27 -11.43 -6.61 -9.20
C PHE A 27 -12.84 -6.39 -8.63
N PRO A 28 -13.67 -7.43 -8.41
CA PRO A 28 -14.96 -7.28 -7.74
C PRO A 28 -14.81 -6.70 -6.33
N ILE A 29 -13.82 -7.19 -5.56
CA ILE A 29 -13.56 -6.71 -4.20
C ILE A 29 -13.03 -5.28 -4.23
N TYR A 30 -12.14 -4.94 -5.16
CA TYR A 30 -11.70 -3.55 -5.32
C TYR A 30 -12.83 -2.60 -5.68
N ARG A 31 -13.80 -3.05 -6.49
CA ARG A 31 -15.01 -2.25 -6.79
C ARG A 31 -15.86 -2.07 -5.53
N HIS A 32 -16.12 -3.15 -4.78
CA HIS A 32 -16.82 -3.09 -3.49
C HIS A 32 -16.18 -2.09 -2.53
N LEU A 33 -14.85 -2.13 -2.37
CA LEU A 33 -14.11 -1.19 -1.54
C LEU A 33 -14.29 0.26 -2.02
N ARG A 34 -14.12 0.54 -3.31
CA ARG A 34 -14.25 1.93 -3.84
C ARG A 34 -15.65 2.51 -3.65
N ASP A 35 -16.67 1.67 -3.81
CA ASP A 35 -18.06 2.10 -3.80
C ASP A 35 -18.58 2.24 -2.37
N ALA A 36 -18.26 1.28 -1.49
CA ALA A 36 -18.84 1.15 -0.16
C ALA A 36 -17.92 1.59 0.98
N HIS A 37 -16.63 1.25 0.89
CA HIS A 37 -15.65 1.37 1.98
C HIS A 37 -14.30 1.91 1.47
N PRO A 38 -14.25 3.16 0.97
CA PRO A 38 -13.07 3.68 0.27
C PRO A 38 -11.81 3.70 1.12
N VAL A 39 -11.99 3.86 2.44
CA VAL A 39 -11.01 3.62 3.49
C VAL A 39 -11.57 2.52 4.39
N TYR A 40 -10.96 1.34 4.36
CA TYR A 40 -11.43 0.16 5.08
C TYR A 40 -10.40 -0.28 6.13
N HIS A 41 -10.86 -0.46 7.37
CA HIS A 41 -10.04 -0.99 8.44
C HIS A 41 -10.22 -2.52 8.53
N ASP A 42 -9.25 -3.23 8.00
CA ASP A 42 -9.13 -4.67 8.10
C ASP A 42 -8.58 -5.03 9.48
N ARG A 43 -9.48 -5.32 10.42
CA ARG A 43 -9.12 -5.68 11.81
C ARG A 43 -8.53 -7.08 11.94
N PHE A 44 -8.76 -7.96 10.95
CA PHE A 44 -8.25 -9.34 11.00
C PHE A 44 -6.74 -9.35 10.68
N HIS A 45 -6.32 -8.59 9.67
CA HIS A 45 -4.92 -8.41 9.31
C HIS A 45 -4.25 -7.19 9.97
N ASN A 46 -5.00 -6.44 10.78
CA ASN A 46 -4.57 -5.20 11.42
C ASN A 46 -3.94 -4.19 10.44
N ARG A 47 -4.66 -3.87 9.35
CA ARG A 47 -4.21 -2.96 8.29
C ARG A 47 -5.33 -2.04 7.81
N TRP A 48 -4.92 -0.94 7.20
CA TRP A 48 -5.83 -0.04 6.48
C TRP A 48 -5.71 -0.26 4.98
N ILE A 49 -6.85 -0.22 4.29
CA ILE A 49 -6.94 -0.35 2.83
C ILE A 49 -7.55 0.92 2.27
N ILE A 50 -6.85 1.54 1.33
CA ILE A 50 -7.30 2.74 0.61
C ILE A 50 -7.48 2.34 -0.85
N SER A 51 -8.67 2.58 -1.41
CA SER A 51 -9.06 1.96 -2.69
C SER A 51 -9.40 2.94 -3.81
N ARG A 52 -9.79 4.18 -3.49
CA ARG A 52 -10.08 5.20 -4.51
C ARG A 52 -8.79 5.84 -5.00
N TYR A 53 -8.72 6.04 -6.31
CA TYR A 53 -7.54 6.63 -6.96
C TYR A 53 -7.12 7.96 -6.33
N ARG A 54 -8.06 8.87 -6.08
CA ARG A 54 -7.76 10.20 -5.50
C ARG A 54 -7.17 10.10 -4.09
N ASP A 55 -7.69 9.18 -3.28
CA ASP A 55 -7.21 8.98 -1.91
C ASP A 55 -5.80 8.38 -1.93
N VAL A 56 -5.55 7.41 -2.82
CA VAL A 56 -4.23 6.82 -3.02
C VAL A 56 -3.22 7.85 -3.52
N ASP A 57 -3.56 8.63 -4.55
CA ASP A 57 -2.70 9.72 -5.07
C ASP A 57 -2.38 10.74 -3.97
N HIS A 58 -3.36 11.13 -3.17
CA HIS A 58 -3.13 12.05 -2.05
C HIS A 58 -2.16 11.47 -1.02
N CYS A 59 -2.31 10.20 -0.65
CA CYS A 59 -1.39 9.53 0.29
C CYS A 59 0.03 9.44 -0.25
N PHE A 60 0.21 9.16 -1.55
CA PHE A 60 1.54 9.10 -2.18
C PHE A 60 2.23 10.47 -2.29
N ARG A 61 1.49 11.57 -2.21
CA ARG A 61 2.02 12.94 -2.27
C ARG A 61 2.27 13.54 -0.88
N ASP A 62 1.57 13.06 0.13
CA ASP A 62 1.70 13.50 1.52
C ASP A 62 2.74 12.65 2.26
N ASN A 63 4.01 12.96 1.99
CA ASN A 63 5.15 12.29 2.60
C ASN A 63 5.31 12.59 4.10
N ASP A 64 4.71 13.68 4.60
CA ASP A 64 4.82 14.03 6.02
C ASP A 64 3.88 13.15 6.87
N SER A 65 2.67 12.86 6.37
CA SER A 65 1.71 11.99 7.06
C SER A 65 1.91 10.52 6.75
N PHE A 66 2.37 10.17 5.54
CA PHE A 66 2.54 8.80 5.07
C PHE A 66 4.00 8.54 4.69
N ASP A 67 4.71 7.85 5.58
CA ASP A 67 6.06 7.37 5.32
C ASP A 67 6.08 5.84 5.15
N ARG A 68 6.95 5.37 4.27
CA ARG A 68 7.27 3.95 4.10
C ARG A 68 8.27 3.45 5.15
N ALA A 69 8.79 4.34 6.00
CA ALA A 69 9.84 4.05 6.98
C ALA A 69 9.43 2.97 7.99
N MET A 70 9.98 1.77 7.79
CA MET A 70 10.09 0.72 8.80
C MET A 70 11.56 0.43 9.16
N TYR A 71 12.53 0.98 8.42
CA TYR A 71 13.96 0.83 8.73
C TYR A 71 14.46 2.07 9.48
N GLN A 72 14.39 1.99 10.81
CA GLN A 72 15.16 2.85 11.69
C GLN A 72 16.32 2.01 12.23
N PRO A 73 17.59 2.33 11.90
CA PRO A 73 18.74 1.60 12.43
C PRO A 73 18.67 1.42 13.95
N ASP A 74 18.31 2.51 14.64
CA ASP A 74 18.21 2.60 16.11
C ASP A 74 16.78 2.49 16.64
N GLY A 75 15.79 2.24 15.77
CA GLY A 75 14.38 2.18 16.16
C GLY A 75 13.93 0.80 16.63
N PRO A 76 12.77 0.74 17.30
CA PRO A 76 12.27 -0.49 17.91
C PRO A 76 11.79 -1.54 16.88
N TYR A 77 11.54 -1.14 15.64
CA TYR A 77 11.05 -2.01 14.57
C TYR A 77 12.19 -2.51 13.69
N GLN A 78 12.30 -3.83 13.49
CA GLN A 78 13.40 -4.48 12.79
C GLN A 78 13.04 -4.92 11.36
N PHE A 79 12.34 -4.08 10.60
CA PHE A 79 11.98 -4.42 9.23
C PHE A 79 13.19 -4.27 8.30
N GLY A 80 13.51 -5.28 7.49
CA GLY A 80 14.65 -5.25 6.55
C GLY A 80 16.02 -5.58 7.18
N LYS A 81 16.10 -5.81 8.51
CA LYS A 81 17.35 -6.22 9.19
C LYS A 81 17.77 -7.65 8.83
N ASP A 82 16.81 -8.51 8.53
CA ASP A 82 17.02 -9.91 8.11
C ASP A 82 17.20 -10.06 6.59
N HIS A 83 17.13 -8.97 5.82
CA HIS A 83 17.25 -9.05 4.39
C HIS A 83 18.72 -9.30 4.02
N VAL A 84 19.01 -10.39 3.29
CA VAL A 84 20.38 -10.81 2.93
C VAL A 84 21.16 -9.72 2.19
N PHE A 85 20.46 -8.81 1.53
CA PHE A 85 21.04 -7.70 0.76
C PHE A 85 21.04 -6.36 1.50
N GLY A 86 20.64 -6.35 2.77
CA GLY A 86 20.41 -5.12 3.54
C GLY A 86 19.18 -4.34 3.05
N PRO A 87 19.00 -3.10 3.56
CA PRO A 87 17.84 -2.30 3.23
C PRO A 87 17.87 -1.79 1.79
N ASN A 88 16.75 -1.91 1.08
CA ASN A 88 16.60 -1.30 -0.24
C ASN A 88 16.33 0.22 -0.11
N ILE A 89 16.52 0.95 -1.22
CA ILE A 89 16.36 2.41 -1.26
C ILE A 89 14.99 2.89 -0.72
N LEU A 90 13.91 2.14 -0.96
CA LEU A 90 12.55 2.51 -0.55
C LEU A 90 12.30 2.32 0.95
N GLU A 91 13.08 1.45 1.61
CA GLU A 91 12.96 1.18 3.05
C GLU A 91 13.47 2.33 3.91
N TYR A 92 14.29 3.21 3.34
CA TYR A 92 14.72 4.47 3.94
C TYR A 92 13.62 5.55 3.98
N GLY A 93 12.44 5.29 3.42
CA GLY A 93 11.28 6.18 3.54
C GLY A 93 11.56 7.61 3.08
N ASN A 94 11.14 8.59 3.87
CA ASN A 94 11.36 10.01 3.58
C ASN A 94 12.69 10.56 4.13
N SER A 95 13.62 9.68 4.54
CA SER A 95 14.90 10.09 5.13
C SER A 95 15.87 10.73 4.12
N GLY A 96 16.92 11.36 4.67
CA GLY A 96 18.03 11.89 3.86
C GLY A 96 18.76 10.82 3.04
N GLU A 97 18.85 9.58 3.53
CA GLU A 97 19.49 8.46 2.82
C GLU A 97 18.69 8.04 1.59
N HIS A 98 17.36 7.98 1.67
CA HIS A 98 16.51 7.76 0.50
C HIS A 98 16.79 8.81 -0.58
N ARG A 99 16.81 10.09 -0.20
CA ARG A 99 17.08 11.21 -1.13
C ARG A 99 18.47 11.11 -1.75
N ARG A 100 19.48 10.82 -0.95
CA ARG A 100 20.89 10.67 -1.39
C ARG A 100 21.03 9.54 -2.40
N LEU A 101 20.55 8.34 -2.06
CA LEU A 101 20.64 7.15 -2.92
C LEU A 101 19.82 7.34 -4.20
N ARG A 102 18.64 7.98 -4.14
CA ARG A 102 17.78 8.22 -5.30
C ARG A 102 18.48 9.13 -6.30
N ASN A 103 19.14 10.18 -5.82
CA ASN A 103 19.86 11.14 -6.67
C ASN A 103 21.07 10.53 -7.36
N ILE A 104 21.76 9.57 -6.73
CA ILE A 104 22.89 8.85 -7.33
C ILE A 104 22.41 7.97 -8.49
N VAL A 105 21.32 7.22 -8.28
CA VAL A 105 20.86 6.19 -9.21
C VAL A 105 19.99 6.77 -10.33
N ALA A 106 19.14 7.77 -10.04
CA ALA A 106 18.15 8.26 -11.00
C ALA A 106 18.77 8.77 -12.32
N GLY A 107 19.95 9.40 -12.24
CA GLY A 107 20.67 9.89 -13.43
C GLY A 107 21.23 8.79 -14.34
N GLN A 108 21.20 7.53 -13.92
CA GLN A 108 21.61 6.38 -14.76
C GLN A 108 20.45 5.80 -15.58
N PHE A 109 19.20 6.19 -15.28
CA PHE A 109 17.99 5.69 -15.91
C PHE A 109 17.27 6.77 -16.74
N VAL A 110 17.99 7.81 -17.16
CA VAL A 110 17.50 8.78 -18.13
C VAL A 110 17.93 8.32 -19.53
N GLY A 111 16.96 7.92 -20.35
CA GLY A 111 17.11 7.53 -21.74
C GLY A 111 16.08 8.23 -22.59
#